data_AF-A0A8R1TW75-F1
#
_entry.id   AF-A0A8R1TW75-F1
#
_cell.length_a   1.000
_cell.length_b   1.000
_cell.length_c   1.000
_cell.angle_alpha   90.00
_cell.angle_beta   90.00
_cell.angle_gamma   90.00
#
_symmetry.space_group_name_H-M   'P 1'
#
loop_
_entity.id
_entity.type
_entity.pdbx_description
1 polymer ?
#
loop_
_entity_poly.entity_id
_entity_poly.type
_entity_poly.pdbx_seq_one_letter_code
_entity_poly.pdbx_strand_id
1 'polypeptide(L)'
;MSSSTVASIQPAKTRLVFLLKEINTLVFESLDPNSSYEQQGNLYIARNQSVLDGEQGLFRIIHEGQEAIITLTRHKNETGQKLEKLLKGVRKEQKGMTFSPNHTVQLPQLPLPFFNGDPRQWRQFWSSFDAAVHSQTIPDIQKLNYLTRVPEEKRYKQC
;
A
#
# COMPACT_ATOMS: atom_id res chain seq x y z
N MET A 1 -6.99 5.18 -12.83
CA MET A 1 -5.74 5.68 -12.21
C MET A 1 -4.75 4.56 -11.87
N SER A 2 -5.18 3.32 -11.60
CA SER A 2 -4.29 2.22 -11.20
C SER A 2 -3.39 1.67 -12.32
N SER A 3 -3.90 1.57 -13.56
CA SER A 3 -3.17 0.93 -14.67
C SER A 3 -1.85 1.62 -15.03
N SER A 4 -1.82 2.96 -15.06
CA SER A 4 -0.61 3.71 -15.46
C SER A 4 0.51 3.63 -14.42
N THR A 5 0.20 3.69 -13.13
CA THR A 5 1.20 3.55 -12.06
C THR A 5 1.78 2.14 -12.03
N VAL A 6 0.93 1.12 -12.16
CA VAL A 6 1.38 -0.28 -12.23
C VAL A 6 2.30 -0.48 -13.43
N ALA A 7 1.92 0.03 -14.60
CA ALA A 7 2.74 -0.05 -15.82
C ALA A 7 4.10 0.65 -15.67
N SER A 8 4.15 1.83 -15.04
CA SER A 8 5.40 2.58 -14.81
C SER A 8 6.39 1.87 -13.90
N ILE A 9 5.91 1.03 -12.97
CA ILE A 9 6.73 0.33 -11.97
C ILE A 9 7.20 -1.04 -12.46
N GLN A 10 6.46 -1.69 -13.37
CA GLN A 10 6.79 -3.03 -13.85
C GLN A 10 8.22 -3.19 -14.38
N PRO A 11 8.78 -2.26 -15.19
CA PRO A 11 10.14 -2.43 -15.72
C PRO A 11 11.19 -2.60 -14.62
N ALA A 12 11.17 -1.73 -13.59
CA ALA A 12 12.12 -1.80 -12.49
C ALA A 12 11.92 -3.05 -11.62
N LYS A 13 10.65 -3.45 -11.39
CA LYS A 13 10.34 -4.70 -10.69
C LYS A 13 10.87 -5.92 -11.45
N THR A 14 10.59 -6.01 -12.75
CA THR A 14 11.06 -7.10 -13.60
C THR A 14 12.58 -7.16 -13.63
N ARG A 15 13.26 -6.00 -13.74
CA ARG A 15 14.72 -5.95 -13.69
C ARG A 15 15.26 -6.47 -12.36
N LEU A 16 14.68 -6.07 -11.22
CA LEU A 16 15.12 -6.57 -9.92
C LEU A 16 14.95 -8.09 -9.78
N VAL A 17 13.82 -8.64 -10.26
CA VAL A 17 13.59 -10.10 -10.25
C VAL A 17 14.63 -10.82 -11.12
N PHE A 18 14.98 -10.26 -12.28
CA PHE A 18 16.01 -10.82 -13.14
C PHE A 18 17.38 -10.82 -12.44
N LEU A 19 17.80 -9.69 -11.87
CA LEU A 19 19.07 -9.55 -11.17
C LEU A 19 19.18 -10.53 -9.98
N LEU A 20 18.10 -10.73 -9.21
CA LEU A 20 18.09 -11.71 -8.13
C LEU A 20 18.30 -13.16 -8.61
N LYS A 21 17.75 -13.51 -9.78
CA LYS A 21 18.03 -14.82 -10.39
C LYS A 21 19.50 -14.93 -10.79
N GLU A 22 20.06 -13.87 -11.34
CA GLU A 22 21.46 -13.81 -11.75
C GLU A 22 22.42 -13.95 -10.55
N ILE A 23 22.13 -13.29 -9.41
CA ILE A 23 22.90 -13.47 -8.16
C ILE A 23 22.92 -14.95 -7.75
N ASN A 24 21.78 -15.63 -7.84
CA ASN A 24 21.69 -17.05 -7.49
C ASN A 24 22.48 -17.97 -8.44
N THR A 25 22.88 -17.49 -9.62
CA THR A 25 23.73 -18.24 -10.56
C THR A 25 25.23 -18.02 -10.35
N LEU A 26 25.62 -17.05 -9.52
CA LEU A 26 27.03 -16.79 -9.25
C LEU A 26 27.66 -17.92 -8.43
N VAL A 27 28.88 -18.30 -8.81
CA VAL A 27 29.61 -19.41 -8.18
C VAL A 27 30.26 -18.92 -6.88
N PHE A 28 29.56 -19.14 -5.77
CA PHE A 28 30.07 -18.94 -4.40
C PHE A 28 30.14 -20.26 -3.62
N GLU A 29 30.53 -21.34 -4.28
CA GLU A 29 30.66 -22.65 -3.61
C GLU A 29 31.68 -22.57 -2.46
N SER A 30 31.35 -23.28 -1.38
CA SER A 30 32.23 -23.41 -0.22
C SER A 30 33.43 -24.29 -0.57
N LEU A 31 34.61 -23.90 -0.12
CA LEU A 31 35.82 -24.70 -0.27
C LEU A 31 35.64 -26.05 0.45
N ASP A 32 35.88 -27.16 -0.25
CA ASP A 32 36.12 -28.44 0.41
C ASP A 32 37.46 -28.34 1.16
N PRO A 33 37.48 -28.49 2.49
CA PRO A 33 38.71 -28.44 3.28
C PRO A 33 39.76 -29.48 2.84
N ASN A 34 39.34 -30.55 2.17
CA ASN A 34 40.23 -31.61 1.67
C ASN A 34 40.64 -31.43 0.19
N SER A 35 40.22 -30.34 -0.45
CA SER A 35 40.61 -30.04 -1.83
C SER A 35 42.12 -29.81 -1.96
N SER A 36 42.67 -30.16 -3.11
CA SER A 36 44.08 -29.88 -3.44
C SER A 36 44.31 -28.36 -3.50
N TYR A 37 45.53 -27.91 -3.21
CA TYR A 37 45.94 -26.51 -3.40
C TYR A 37 45.64 -25.99 -4.81
N GLU A 38 45.77 -26.84 -5.83
CA GLU A 38 45.43 -26.48 -7.22
C GLU A 38 43.93 -26.24 -7.39
N GLN A 39 43.09 -27.10 -6.81
CA GLN A 39 41.63 -26.93 -6.84
C GLN A 39 41.20 -25.67 -6.09
N GLN A 40 41.80 -25.42 -4.92
CA GLN A 40 41.57 -24.20 -4.15
C GLN A 40 41.98 -22.95 -4.93
N GLY A 41 43.13 -22.98 -5.60
CA GLY A 41 43.59 -21.89 -6.47
C GLY A 41 42.63 -21.63 -7.63
N ASN A 42 42.18 -22.69 -8.31
CA ASN A 42 41.20 -22.61 -9.40
C ASN A 42 39.86 -22.03 -8.92
N LEU A 43 39.37 -22.43 -7.74
CA LEU A 43 38.15 -21.89 -7.14
C LEU A 43 38.31 -20.40 -6.77
N TYR A 44 39.46 -20.00 -6.26
CA TYR A 44 39.76 -18.59 -5.95
C TYR A 44 39.73 -17.72 -7.22
N ILE A 45 40.36 -18.20 -8.31
CA ILE A 45 40.35 -17.53 -9.61
C ILE A 45 38.93 -17.41 -10.15
N ALA A 46 38.16 -18.51 -10.13
CA ALA A 46 36.77 -18.53 -10.59
C ALA A 46 35.89 -17.53 -9.81
N ARG A 47 36.04 -17.45 -8.48
CA ARG A 47 35.31 -16.49 -7.65
C ARG A 47 35.64 -15.04 -8.02
N ASN A 48 36.93 -14.72 -8.15
CA ASN A 48 37.35 -13.38 -8.56
C ASN A 48 36.81 -13.01 -9.93
N GLN A 49 36.79 -13.96 -10.87
CA GLN A 49 36.17 -13.77 -12.18
C GLN A 49 34.67 -13.50 -12.05
N SER A 50 33.92 -14.28 -11.27
CA SER A 50 32.48 -14.02 -11.04
C SER A 50 32.20 -12.67 -10.37
N VAL A 51 33.16 -12.10 -9.64
CA VAL A 51 33.03 -10.75 -9.05
C VAL A 51 33.34 -9.66 -10.07
N LEU A 52 34.41 -9.83 -10.85
CA LEU A 52 34.99 -8.82 -11.74
C LEU A 52 34.53 -8.88 -13.19
N ASP A 53 33.84 -9.93 -13.61
CA ASP A 53 33.31 -10.05 -14.97
C ASP A 53 32.41 -8.84 -15.26
N GLY A 54 32.78 -8.00 -16.22
CA GLY A 54 32.08 -6.73 -16.44
C GLY A 54 30.62 -6.95 -16.84
N GLU A 55 30.38 -7.86 -17.78
CA GLU A 55 29.05 -8.10 -18.35
C GLU A 55 28.25 -9.16 -17.61
N GLN A 56 28.90 -10.05 -16.83
CA GLN A 56 28.19 -11.09 -16.05
C GLN A 56 28.47 -11.09 -14.54
N GLY A 57 29.45 -10.34 -14.06
CA GLY A 57 29.87 -10.34 -12.67
C GLY A 57 29.06 -9.48 -11.69
N LEU A 58 29.38 -9.69 -10.41
CA LEU A 58 28.65 -9.16 -9.25
C LEU A 58 28.56 -7.63 -9.22
N PHE A 59 29.62 -6.91 -9.59
CA PHE A 59 29.62 -5.44 -9.50
C PHE A 59 28.53 -4.78 -10.36
N ARG A 60 28.34 -5.26 -11.59
CA ARG A 60 27.25 -4.80 -12.46
C ARG A 60 25.90 -5.12 -11.81
N ILE A 61 25.72 -6.34 -11.31
CA ILE A 61 24.44 -6.76 -10.73
C ILE A 61 24.07 -5.87 -9.55
N ILE A 62 25.04 -5.54 -8.69
CA ILE A 62 24.85 -4.60 -7.57
C ILE A 62 24.49 -3.20 -8.09
N HIS A 63 25.28 -2.66 -9.03
CA HIS A 63 25.05 -1.33 -9.58
C HIS A 63 23.64 -1.21 -10.20
N GLU A 64 23.27 -2.17 -11.04
CA GLU A 64 21.94 -2.19 -11.64
C GLU A 64 20.81 -2.40 -10.62
N GLY A 65 21.07 -3.20 -9.59
CA GLY A 65 20.15 -3.40 -8.47
C GLY A 65 19.89 -2.09 -7.74
N GLN A 66 20.92 -1.27 -7.53
CA GLN A 66 20.81 0.05 -6.92
C GLN A 66 19.96 0.99 -7.78
N GLU A 67 20.20 1.06 -9.09
CA GLU A 67 19.41 1.88 -10.02
C GLU A 67 17.92 1.48 -10.03
N ALA A 68 17.64 0.17 -10.00
CA ALA A 68 16.28 -0.34 -9.91
C ALA A 68 15.61 0.07 -8.57
N ILE A 69 16.32 -0.04 -7.45
CA ILE A 69 15.81 0.34 -6.12
C ILE A 69 15.55 1.84 -6.02
N ILE A 70 16.45 2.68 -6.53
CA ILE A 70 16.28 4.15 -6.59
C ILE A 70 15.02 4.48 -7.38
N THR A 71 14.86 3.86 -8.54
CA THR A 71 13.69 4.05 -9.41
C THR A 71 12.39 3.67 -8.70
N LEU A 72 12.34 2.51 -8.02
CA LEU A 72 11.16 2.08 -7.25
C LEU A 72 10.84 3.04 -6.09
N THR A 73 11.87 3.48 -5.38
CA THR A 73 11.76 4.42 -4.26
C THR A 73 11.20 5.77 -4.72
N ARG A 74 11.66 6.28 -5.88
CA ARG A 74 11.11 7.51 -6.49
C ARG A 74 9.61 7.39 -6.74
N HIS A 75 9.16 6.32 -7.40
CA HIS A 75 7.73 6.12 -7.71
C HIS A 75 6.87 5.98 -6.44
N LYS A 76 7.39 5.31 -5.40
CA LYS A 76 6.72 5.21 -4.10
C LYS A 76 6.49 6.61 -3.50
N ASN A 77 7.52 7.45 -3.50
CA ASN A 77 7.46 8.81 -2.96
C ASN A 77 6.50 9.71 -3.75
N GLU A 78 6.52 9.65 -5.08
CA GLU A 78 5.61 10.42 -5.95
C GLU A 78 4.14 10.03 -5.71
N THR A 79 3.87 8.73 -5.56
CA THR A 79 2.52 8.23 -5.28
C THR A 79 2.06 8.69 -3.89
N GLY A 80 2.94 8.64 -2.89
CA GLY A 80 2.67 9.16 -1.55
C GLY A 80 2.33 10.65 -1.56
N GLN A 81 3.13 11.46 -2.26
CA GLN A 81 2.87 12.90 -2.39
C GLN A 81 1.56 13.20 -3.14
N LYS A 82 1.26 12.47 -4.21
CA LYS A 82 0.00 12.63 -4.95
C LYS A 82 -1.20 12.30 -4.06
N LEU A 83 -1.11 11.22 -3.28
CA LEU A 83 -2.15 10.83 -2.33
C LEU A 83 -2.34 11.91 -1.25
N GLU A 84 -1.26 12.45 -0.68
CA GLU A 84 -1.34 13.51 0.33
C GLU A 84 -2.00 14.78 -0.22
N LYS A 85 -1.69 15.17 -1.47
CA LYS A 85 -2.34 16.31 -2.15
C LYS A 85 -3.85 16.08 -2.33
N LEU A 86 -4.24 14.87 -2.74
CA LEU A 86 -5.66 14.51 -2.88
C LEU A 86 -6.38 14.55 -1.52
N LEU A 87 -5.78 14.01 -0.46
CA LEU A 87 -6.34 14.04 0.89
C LEU A 87 -6.48 15.48 1.42
N LYS A 88 -5.53 16.38 1.13
CA LYS A 88 -5.65 17.80 1.47
C LYS A 88 -6.75 18.51 0.69
N GLY A 89 -6.95 18.16 -0.58
CA GLY A 89 -8.05 18.69 -1.40
C GLY A 89 -9.41 18.35 -0.83
N VAL A 90 -9.65 17.07 -0.50
CA VAL A 90 -10.89 16.58 0.11
C VAL A 90 -11.20 17.30 1.45
N ARG A 91 -10.17 17.64 2.24
CA ARG A 91 -10.36 18.39 3.50
C ARG A 91 -10.72 19.86 3.31
N LYS A 92 -10.36 20.49 2.19
CA LYS A 92 -10.66 21.92 1.94
C LYS A 92 -12.08 22.16 1.47
N GLU A 93 -12.69 21.21 0.75
CA GLU A 93 -14.11 21.30 0.36
C GLU A 93 -15.04 21.29 1.58
N GLN A 94 -14.63 20.70 2.70
CA GLN A 94 -15.44 20.66 3.93
C GLN A 94 -15.36 21.92 4.81
N LYS A 95 -14.44 22.87 4.54
CA LYS A 95 -14.28 24.09 5.38
C LYS A 95 -14.98 25.34 4.82
N GLY A 96 -15.76 25.22 3.75
CA GLY A 96 -16.53 26.34 3.18
C GLY A 96 -17.91 26.57 3.80
N MET A 97 -18.42 25.68 4.65
CA MET A 97 -19.76 25.83 5.23
C MET A 97 -19.65 26.54 6.60
N THR A 98 -19.98 27.82 6.63
CA THR A 98 -20.23 28.56 7.87
C THR A 98 -21.39 27.92 8.61
N PHE A 99 -21.09 27.24 9.73
CA PHE A 99 -22.09 26.60 10.58
C PHE A 99 -22.83 27.66 11.41
N SER A 100 -24.13 27.84 11.14
CA SER A 100 -25.05 28.41 12.13
C SER A 100 -25.48 27.28 13.08
N PRO A 101 -25.23 27.35 14.41
CA PRO A 101 -25.42 26.23 15.32
C PRO A 101 -26.88 25.80 15.59
N ASN A 102 -27.89 26.47 15.02
CA ASN A 102 -29.27 26.39 15.55
C ASN A 102 -30.31 25.75 14.62
N HIS A 103 -29.92 24.79 13.78
CA HIS A 103 -30.90 23.99 13.05
C HIS A 103 -31.11 22.64 13.73
N THR A 104 -31.99 22.60 14.73
CA THR A 104 -32.65 21.37 15.20
C THR A 104 -33.57 20.86 14.09
N VAL A 105 -32.99 20.31 13.02
CA VAL A 105 -33.75 19.56 12.02
C VAL A 105 -34.11 18.23 12.66
N GLN A 106 -35.42 18.00 12.86
CA GLN A 106 -35.92 16.72 13.32
C GLN A 106 -35.51 15.63 12.32
N LEU A 107 -34.79 14.62 12.81
CA LEU A 107 -34.45 13.44 12.01
C LEU A 107 -35.74 12.79 11.48
N PRO A 108 -35.77 12.28 10.25
CA PRO A 108 -36.93 11.54 9.74
C PRO A 108 -37.26 10.37 10.67
N GLN A 109 -38.54 10.22 11.03
CA GLN A 109 -39.02 9.18 11.95
C GLN A 109 -38.94 7.74 11.38
N LEU A 110 -38.31 7.54 10.23
CA LEU A 110 -38.13 6.19 9.68
C LEU A 110 -37.34 5.35 10.70
N PRO A 111 -37.81 4.13 11.05
CA PRO A 111 -37.06 3.24 11.91
C PRO A 111 -35.78 2.84 11.17
N LEU A 112 -34.68 3.49 11.51
CA LEU A 112 -33.39 3.13 10.97
C LEU A 112 -32.97 1.79 11.60
N PRO A 113 -32.53 0.81 10.78
CA PRO A 113 -32.07 -0.47 11.31
C PRO A 113 -30.87 -0.26 12.22
N PHE A 114 -30.87 -0.92 13.37
CA PHE A 114 -29.71 -0.97 14.25
C PHE A 114 -28.56 -1.71 13.55
N PHE A 115 -27.38 -1.10 13.52
CA PHE A 115 -26.18 -1.74 13.00
C PHE A 115 -25.30 -2.20 14.15
N ASN A 116 -25.18 -3.52 14.33
CA ASN A 116 -24.40 -4.14 15.39
C ASN A 116 -22.92 -4.36 15.02
N GLY A 117 -22.48 -3.85 13.87
CA GLY A 117 -21.12 -4.08 13.36
C GLY A 117 -20.95 -5.34 12.49
N ASP A 118 -21.99 -6.14 12.25
CA ASP A 118 -21.90 -7.30 11.34
C ASP A 118 -21.77 -6.85 9.87
N PRO A 119 -20.65 -7.13 9.18
CA PRO A 119 -20.49 -6.79 7.77
C PRO A 119 -21.58 -7.36 6.85
N ARG A 120 -22.26 -8.45 7.24
CA ARG A 120 -23.37 -9.03 6.47
C ARG A 120 -24.60 -8.13 6.48
N GLN A 121 -24.85 -7.42 7.58
CA GLN A 121 -25.97 -6.48 7.72
C GLN A 121 -25.66 -5.10 7.13
N TRP A 122 -24.39 -4.81 6.84
CA TRP A 122 -23.95 -3.51 6.34
C TRP A 122 -24.69 -3.06 5.09
N ARG A 123 -24.95 -3.97 4.13
CA ARG A 123 -25.67 -3.63 2.90
C ARG A 123 -27.09 -3.13 3.19
N GLN A 124 -27.82 -3.82 4.06
CA GLN A 124 -29.19 -3.44 4.42
C GLN A 124 -29.20 -2.15 5.23
N PHE A 125 -28.31 -2.04 6.21
CA PHE A 125 -28.13 -0.81 6.98
C PHE A 125 -27.85 0.38 6.06
N TRP A 126 -26.88 0.24 5.15
CA TRP A 126 -26.47 1.30 4.24
C TRP A 126 -27.61 1.71 3.31
N SER A 127 -28.38 0.78 2.75
CA SER A 127 -29.54 1.13 1.91
C SER A 127 -30.58 1.96 2.67
N SER A 128 -30.85 1.64 3.94
CA SER A 128 -31.77 2.43 4.78
C SER A 128 -31.18 3.77 5.17
N PHE A 129 -29.91 3.81 5.57
CA PHE A 129 -29.18 5.05 5.88
C PHE A 129 -29.10 5.97 4.65
N ASP A 130 -28.87 5.40 3.47
CA ASP A 130 -28.78 6.16 2.23
C ASP A 130 -30.10 6.86 1.90
N ALA A 131 -31.21 6.13 1.92
CA ALA A 131 -32.53 6.67 1.66
C ALA A 131 -33.03 7.66 2.73
N ALA A 132 -32.80 7.36 4.01
CA ALA A 132 -33.35 8.14 5.12
C ALA A 132 -32.43 9.25 5.63
N VAL A 133 -31.12 9.20 5.36
CA VAL A 133 -30.15 10.16 5.90
C VAL A 133 -29.26 10.73 4.81
N HIS A 134 -28.53 9.91 4.04
CA HIS A 134 -27.52 10.40 3.08
C HIS A 134 -28.11 11.17 1.90
N SER A 135 -29.19 10.66 1.30
CA SER A 135 -29.90 11.25 0.15
C SER A 135 -30.77 12.44 0.53
N GLN A 136 -30.99 12.67 1.84
CA GLN A 136 -31.74 13.83 2.29
C GLN A 136 -30.83 15.06 2.40
N THR A 137 -31.45 16.24 2.31
CA THR A 137 -30.79 17.55 2.52
C THR A 137 -30.52 17.80 4.00
N ILE A 138 -29.87 16.83 4.66
CA ILE A 138 -29.42 16.90 6.04
C ILE A 138 -27.95 17.37 6.04
N PRO A 139 -27.55 18.29 6.92
CA PRO A 139 -26.14 18.68 7.04
C PRO A 139 -25.24 17.52 7.41
N ASP A 140 -24.04 17.44 6.83
CA ASP A 140 -23.10 16.33 7.05
C ASP A 140 -22.73 16.12 8.53
N ILE A 141 -22.68 17.18 9.32
CA ILE A 141 -22.43 17.08 10.77
C ILE A 141 -23.55 16.33 11.51
N GLN A 142 -24.79 16.43 11.03
CA GLN A 142 -25.91 15.68 11.58
C GLN A 142 -25.90 14.23 11.10
N LYS A 143 -25.54 13.99 9.82
CA LYS A 143 -25.27 12.64 9.32
C LYS A 143 -24.17 11.96 10.12
N LEU A 144 -23.10 12.69 10.45
CA LEU A 144 -21.99 12.22 11.26
C LEU A 144 -22.42 11.97 12.71
N ASN A 145 -23.17 12.89 13.34
CA ASN A 145 -23.74 12.68 14.66
C ASN A 145 -24.64 11.45 14.72
N TYR A 146 -25.36 11.15 13.63
CA TYR A 146 -26.12 9.92 13.54
C TYR A 146 -25.19 8.70 13.50
N LEU A 147 -24.16 8.71 12.65
CA LEU A 147 -23.19 7.62 12.57
C LEU A 147 -22.42 7.40 13.88
N THR A 148 -22.11 8.46 14.64
CA THR A 148 -21.50 8.34 15.97
C THR A 148 -22.48 7.86 17.05
N ARG A 149 -23.80 8.09 16.85
CA ARG A 149 -24.85 7.51 17.69
C ARG A 149 -25.20 6.08 17.34
N VAL A 150 -24.88 5.59 16.13
CA VAL A 150 -24.92 4.15 15.83
C VAL A 150 -24.01 3.50 16.87
N PRO A 151 -24.56 2.76 17.85
CA PRO A 151 -23.76 2.33 18.98
C PRO A 151 -22.61 1.47 18.46
N GLU A 152 -21.37 1.84 18.80
CA GLU A 152 -20.24 0.91 18.79
C GLU A 152 -20.46 -0.13 19.92
N GLU A 153 -21.57 -0.86 19.88
CA GLU A 153 -21.90 -1.77 20.96
C GLU A 153 -21.12 -3.08 20.81
N LYS A 154 -19.93 -3.03 21.41
CA LYS A 154 -19.14 -4.14 21.96
C LYS A 154 -18.32 -4.94 20.94
N ARG A 155 -17.23 -4.30 20.50
CA ARG A 155 -15.91 -4.93 20.59
C ARG A 155 -15.71 -5.38 22.06
N TYR A 156 -15.55 -6.69 22.26
CA TYR A 156 -15.14 -7.35 23.50
C TYR A 156 -16.21 -7.49 24.60
N LYS A 157 -17.06 -8.52 24.49
CA LYS A 157 -17.23 -9.42 25.65
C LYS A 157 -16.31 -10.61 25.44
N GLN A 158 -15.18 -10.57 26.15
CA GLN A 158 -14.41 -11.76 26.48
C GLN A 158 -15.32 -12.68 27.31
N CYS A 159 -15.57 -13.89 26.81
CA CYS A 159 -15.73 -15.10 27.59
C CYS A 159 -14.86 -16.15 26.91
#